data_AF-A0A842QAJ8-F1
#
_entry.id   AF-A0A842QAJ8-F1
#
_cell.length_a   1.000
_cell.length_b   1.000
_cell.length_c   1.000
_cell.angle_alpha   90.00
_cell.angle_beta   90.00
_cell.angle_gamma   90.00
#
_symmetry.space_group_name_H-M   'P 1'
#
loop_
_entity.id
_entity.type
_entity.pdbx_description
1 polymer ?
#
loop_
_entity_poly.entity_id
_entity_poly.type
_entity_poly.pdbx_seq_one_letter_code
_entity_poly.pdbx_strand_id
1 'polypeptide(L)'
;MIKRIGITIISILLLISFRVYSVSIDSCSSGIGEWECESDGVCSCEIFDCTDGDLLVYQNDITNLLCAPPILDSSSDIFWEECGNPSGHVIIRADCEEGQSSEKTINIIDLGLVPETTTSVPTTTTTIAEYCNYVCLSSCTEDNNPPLCYHRISHGSIGCVSGKICCESILKECPESEPDEPVIIDKTCPYQCCIDMPGYEYKPCASGLKCCDNSCKETCESSPKVKIPRQIALWIILATAIPLVAFIIFSLKREKLADIPEY
;
A
#
# COMPACT_ATOMS: atom_id res chain seq x y z
N MET A 1 2.88 23.64 52.80
CA MET A 1 3.26 24.02 51.43
C MET A 1 4.03 22.93 50.66
N ILE A 2 4.75 22.03 51.32
CA ILE A 2 5.55 20.95 50.68
C ILE A 2 4.69 19.92 49.89
N LYS A 3 3.42 19.70 50.28
CA LYS A 3 2.52 18.73 49.61
C LYS A 3 2.11 19.08 48.16
N ARG A 4 2.20 20.34 47.73
CA ARG A 4 1.80 20.72 46.35
C ARG A 4 2.92 20.61 45.31
N ILE A 5 4.19 20.55 45.75
CA ILE A 5 5.35 20.46 44.85
C ILE A 5 5.57 19.01 44.37
N GLY A 6 5.19 18.01 45.17
CA GLY A 6 5.31 16.60 44.78
C GLY A 6 4.39 16.21 43.62
N ILE A 7 3.18 16.79 43.53
CA ILE A 7 2.18 16.41 42.52
C ILE A 7 2.60 16.89 41.12
N THR A 8 3.24 18.05 41.01
CA THR A 8 3.74 18.58 39.72
C THR A 8 4.93 17.81 39.18
N ILE A 9 5.85 17.35 40.04
CA ILE A 9 7.01 16.54 39.61
C ILE A 9 6.55 15.16 39.14
N ILE A 10 5.59 14.54 39.83
CA ILE A 10 5.01 13.24 39.44
C ILE A 10 4.29 13.34 38.09
N SER A 11 3.57 14.43 37.82
CA SER A 11 2.87 14.63 36.54
C SER A 11 3.83 14.82 35.36
N ILE A 12 4.97 15.48 35.58
CA ILE A 12 6.01 15.66 34.55
C ILE A 12 6.74 14.32 34.29
N LEU A 13 6.98 13.50 35.31
CA LEU A 13 7.60 12.18 35.15
C LEU A 13 6.69 11.20 34.37
N LEU A 14 5.38 11.27 34.58
CA LEU A 14 4.38 10.48 33.85
C LEU A 14 4.31 10.84 32.35
N LEU A 15 4.54 12.11 31.99
CA LEU A 15 4.56 12.54 30.59
C LEU A 15 5.85 12.14 29.84
N ILE A 16 6.95 11.89 30.55
CA ILE A 16 8.23 11.47 29.94
C ILE A 16 8.26 9.95 29.67
N SER A 17 7.28 9.20 30.21
CA SER A 17 7.25 7.74 30.12
C SER A 17 6.61 7.20 28.83
N PHE A 18 6.10 8.06 27.96
CA PHE A 18 5.71 7.66 26.60
C PHE A 18 6.99 7.47 25.77
N ARG A 19 7.66 6.34 25.98
CA ARG A 19 8.58 5.77 25.01
C ARG A 19 7.73 5.56 23.75
N VAL A 20 7.88 6.45 22.78
CA VAL A 20 7.41 6.18 21.43
C VAL A 20 8.30 5.04 20.96
N TYR A 21 7.81 3.81 21.10
CA TYR A 21 8.45 2.66 20.48
C TYR A 21 8.32 2.91 18.98
N SER A 22 9.46 3.21 18.36
CA SER A 22 9.49 3.44 16.92
C SER A 22 9.68 2.08 16.27
N VAL A 23 8.64 1.60 15.60
CA VAL A 23 8.74 0.45 14.70
C VAL A 23 9.87 0.70 13.71
N SER A 24 10.74 -0.29 13.48
CA SER A 24 11.80 -0.21 12.47
C SER A 24 11.78 -1.42 11.57
N ILE A 25 12.07 -1.22 10.29
CA ILE A 25 12.33 -2.30 9.35
C ILE A 25 13.85 -2.48 9.37
N ASP A 26 14.30 -3.63 9.87
CA ASP A 26 15.70 -3.91 10.11
C ASP A 26 16.40 -4.41 8.84
N SER A 27 15.74 -5.28 8.08
CA SER A 27 16.25 -5.78 6.81
C SER A 27 15.12 -6.22 5.88
N CYS A 28 15.39 -6.23 4.57
CA CYS A 28 14.56 -6.88 3.56
C CYS A 28 15.48 -7.52 2.51
N SER A 29 15.28 -8.78 2.16
CA SER A 29 16.08 -9.43 1.10
C SER A 29 15.39 -10.64 0.49
N SER A 30 15.79 -11.00 -0.73
CA SER A 30 15.50 -12.30 -1.35
C SER A 30 16.73 -13.24 -1.36
N GLY A 31 17.76 -12.96 -0.56
CA GLY A 31 18.98 -13.78 -0.45
C GLY A 31 20.20 -13.33 -1.25
N ILE A 32 20.11 -12.29 -2.09
CA ILE A 32 21.26 -11.72 -2.82
C ILE A 32 22.04 -10.73 -1.93
N GLY A 33 21.32 -9.80 -1.32
CA GLY A 33 21.90 -8.66 -0.60
C GLY A 33 20.88 -7.99 0.31
N GLU A 34 21.37 -7.22 1.27
CA GLU A 34 20.52 -6.43 2.15
C GLU A 34 19.86 -5.30 1.34
N TRP A 35 18.53 -5.16 1.44
CA TRP A 35 17.71 -4.22 0.67
C TRP A 35 17.68 -4.49 -0.84
N GLU A 36 18.02 -5.71 -1.25
CA GLU A 36 17.97 -6.17 -2.63
C GLU A 36 17.05 -7.39 -2.75
N CYS A 37 16.10 -7.30 -3.67
CA CYS A 37 15.13 -8.36 -3.91
C CYS A 37 15.03 -8.70 -5.39
N GLU A 38 14.95 -9.99 -5.71
CA GLU A 38 14.75 -10.51 -7.06
C GLU A 38 13.32 -10.23 -7.53
N SER A 39 13.15 -9.87 -8.81
CA SER A 39 11.82 -9.62 -9.41
C SER A 39 10.89 -10.83 -9.39
N ASP A 40 11.45 -12.04 -9.46
CA ASP A 40 10.71 -13.31 -9.53
C ASP A 40 10.72 -14.07 -8.18
N GLY A 41 11.38 -13.50 -7.16
CA GLY A 41 11.54 -14.10 -5.84
C GLY A 41 10.58 -13.53 -4.79
N VAL A 42 10.52 -14.19 -3.64
CA VAL A 42 9.86 -13.63 -2.44
C VAL A 42 10.87 -12.73 -1.72
N CYS A 43 10.44 -11.51 -1.39
CA CYS A 43 11.25 -10.55 -0.64
C CYS A 43 10.81 -10.55 0.81
N SER A 44 11.61 -11.14 1.70
CA SER A 44 11.29 -11.26 3.13
C SER A 44 11.87 -10.09 3.90
N CYS A 45 11.04 -9.44 4.71
CA CYS A 45 11.38 -8.32 5.57
C CYS A 45 11.30 -8.70 7.05
N GLU A 46 12.26 -8.21 7.85
CA GLU A 46 12.27 -8.31 9.31
C GLU A 46 11.94 -6.93 9.90
N ILE A 47 10.91 -6.89 10.76
CA ILE A 47 10.37 -5.67 11.36
C ILE A 47 10.47 -5.77 12.88
N PHE A 48 11.22 -4.86 13.50
CA PHE A 48 11.39 -4.81 14.95
C PHE A 48 10.26 -4.04 15.63
N ASP A 49 9.86 -4.50 16.82
CA ASP A 49 8.80 -3.91 17.66
C ASP A 49 7.43 -3.78 16.96
N CYS A 50 7.10 -4.70 16.06
CA CYS A 50 5.79 -4.82 15.43
C CYS A 50 5.28 -6.26 15.51
N THR A 51 4.12 -6.45 16.16
CA THR A 51 3.52 -7.78 16.33
C THR A 51 2.39 -8.07 15.34
N ASP A 52 1.65 -7.04 14.94
CA ASP A 52 0.55 -7.11 13.98
C ASP A 52 0.45 -5.79 13.21
N GLY A 53 0.08 -5.86 11.94
CA GLY A 53 0.03 -4.71 11.03
C GLY A 53 0.26 -5.09 9.57
N ASP A 54 0.45 -4.09 8.73
CA ASP A 54 0.69 -4.26 7.31
C ASP A 54 2.02 -3.62 6.90
N LEU A 55 2.76 -4.29 6.01
CA LEU A 55 3.93 -3.70 5.35
C LEU A 55 3.47 -3.01 4.07
N LEU A 56 3.37 -1.69 4.11
CA LEU A 56 2.93 -0.88 2.99
C LEU A 56 4.05 -0.77 1.95
N VAL A 57 3.81 -1.22 0.72
CA VAL A 57 4.76 -1.18 -0.39
C VAL A 57 4.30 -0.16 -1.43
N TYR A 58 5.17 0.77 -1.79
CA TYR A 58 4.86 1.91 -2.65
C TYR A 58 5.76 2.00 -3.87
N GLN A 59 5.20 2.50 -4.98
CA GLN A 59 5.92 2.76 -6.22
C GLN A 59 6.40 4.20 -6.28
N ASN A 60 7.71 4.43 -6.19
CA ASN A 60 8.39 5.74 -6.26
C ASN A 60 8.02 6.77 -5.17
N ASP A 61 6.77 6.81 -4.69
CA ASP A 61 6.27 7.73 -3.67
C ASP A 61 5.15 7.12 -2.81
N ILE A 62 4.93 7.68 -1.61
CA ILE A 62 3.95 7.18 -0.63
C ILE A 62 2.47 7.34 -1.06
N THR A 63 2.19 7.94 -2.21
CA THR A 63 0.82 8.10 -2.72
C THR A 63 0.40 6.95 -3.63
N ASN A 64 1.37 6.18 -4.14
CA ASN A 64 1.12 5.04 -5.02
C ASN A 64 1.40 3.73 -4.27
N LEU A 65 0.41 3.26 -3.50
CA LEU A 65 0.46 1.98 -2.79
C LEU A 65 0.26 0.82 -3.78
N LEU A 66 1.26 -0.05 -3.87
CA LEU A 66 1.24 -1.26 -4.70
C LEU A 66 0.52 -2.41 -4.00
N CYS A 67 0.89 -2.70 -2.76
CA CYS A 67 0.34 -3.78 -1.96
C CYS A 67 0.60 -3.52 -0.46
N ALA A 68 -0.04 -4.32 0.38
CA ALA A 68 0.06 -4.25 1.83
C ALA A 68 0.06 -5.67 2.43
N PRO A 69 1.12 -6.47 2.22
CA PRO A 69 1.23 -7.78 2.85
C PRO A 69 1.20 -7.67 4.39
N PRO A 70 0.54 -8.61 5.08
CA PRO A 70 0.46 -8.58 6.54
C PRO A 70 1.83 -8.84 7.17
N ILE A 71 2.04 -8.28 8.36
CA ILE A 71 3.19 -8.55 9.23
C ILE A 71 2.77 -9.61 10.24
N LEU A 72 3.44 -10.77 10.20
CA LEU A 72 3.20 -11.89 11.10
C LEU A 72 4.49 -12.20 11.86
N ASP A 73 4.42 -12.21 13.19
CA ASP A 73 5.57 -12.53 14.07
C ASP A 73 6.82 -11.71 13.72
N SER A 74 6.66 -10.39 13.53
CA SER A 74 7.76 -9.46 13.21
C SER A 74 8.42 -9.69 11.84
N SER A 75 7.74 -10.39 10.92
CA SER A 75 8.19 -10.58 9.55
C SER A 75 7.06 -10.38 8.54
N SER A 76 7.39 -9.96 7.32
CA SER A 76 6.44 -9.88 6.21
C SER A 76 7.12 -10.29 4.91
N ASP A 77 6.42 -11.11 4.13
CA ASP A 77 6.87 -11.59 2.83
C ASP A 77 6.14 -10.84 1.72
N ILE A 78 6.90 -10.23 0.81
CA ILE A 78 6.37 -9.52 -0.35
C ILE A 78 6.43 -10.44 -1.56
N PHE A 79 5.26 -10.72 -2.14
CA PHE A 79 5.09 -11.44 -3.40
C PHE A 79 4.87 -10.42 -4.53
N TRP A 80 5.88 -10.21 -5.38
CA TRP A 80 5.83 -9.15 -6.39
C TRP A 80 4.68 -9.31 -7.39
N GLU A 81 4.25 -10.54 -7.66
CA GLU A 81 3.10 -10.84 -8.52
C GLU A 81 1.79 -10.25 -7.97
N GLU A 82 1.63 -10.22 -6.65
CA GLU A 82 0.49 -9.60 -5.96
C GLU A 82 0.61 -8.08 -5.92
N CYS A 83 1.84 -7.57 -5.96
CA CYS A 83 2.19 -6.15 -5.93
C CYS A 83 2.31 -5.52 -7.32
N GLY A 84 1.88 -6.21 -8.38
CA GLY A 84 1.87 -5.69 -9.76
C GLY A 84 3.21 -5.72 -10.49
N ASN A 85 4.19 -6.49 -10.01
CA ASN A 85 5.52 -6.67 -10.59
C ASN A 85 6.27 -5.36 -10.86
N PRO A 86 6.51 -4.52 -9.84
CA PRO A 86 7.30 -3.31 -9.99
C PRO A 86 8.76 -3.62 -10.35
N SER A 87 9.41 -2.71 -11.05
CA SER A 87 10.85 -2.78 -11.39
C SER A 87 11.59 -1.57 -10.83
N GLY A 88 12.86 -1.73 -10.43
CA GLY A 88 13.69 -0.65 -9.92
C GLY A 88 13.49 -0.43 -8.42
N HIS A 89 13.26 0.82 -7.99
CA HIS A 89 13.17 1.14 -6.56
C HIS A 89 11.72 1.18 -6.07
N VAL A 90 11.45 0.54 -4.94
CA VAL A 90 10.18 0.64 -4.21
C VAL A 90 10.43 1.18 -2.82
N ILE A 91 9.46 1.93 -2.30
CA ILE A 91 9.49 2.46 -0.93
C ILE A 91 8.62 1.57 -0.06
N ILE A 92 9.08 1.20 1.13
CA ILE A 92 8.30 0.42 2.08
C ILE A 92 8.20 1.10 3.44
N ARG A 93 7.11 0.80 4.15
CA ARG A 93 6.82 1.31 5.48
C ARG A 93 5.98 0.32 6.26
N ALA A 94 6.35 0.00 7.49
CA ALA A 94 5.53 -0.81 8.38
C ALA A 94 4.49 0.10 9.06
N ASP A 95 3.22 -0.30 8.99
CA ASP A 95 2.10 0.33 9.69
C ASP A 95 1.51 -0.68 10.68
N CYS A 96 1.91 -0.52 11.95
CA CYS A 96 1.57 -1.42 13.03
C CYS A 96 0.73 -0.71 14.09
N GLU A 97 0.07 -1.48 14.97
CA GLU A 97 -0.68 -0.91 16.09
C GLU A 97 0.23 -0.12 17.05
N GLU A 98 1.50 -0.53 17.17
CA GLU A 98 2.52 0.12 18.00
C GLU A 98 3.01 1.45 17.39
N GLY A 99 2.81 1.66 16.09
CA GLY A 99 3.18 2.86 15.36
C GLY A 99 3.62 2.59 13.93
N GLN A 100 4.17 3.63 13.30
CA GLN A 100 4.64 3.56 11.92
C GLN A 100 6.15 3.65 11.85
N SER A 101 6.76 2.85 10.99
CA SER A 101 8.19 2.94 10.72
C SER A 101 8.55 4.17 9.90
N SER A 102 9.85 4.48 9.86
CA SER A 102 10.42 5.32 8.81
C SER A 102 10.35 4.61 7.45
N GLU A 103 10.31 5.38 6.38
CA GLU A 103 10.42 4.88 5.01
C GLU A 103 11.78 4.23 4.74
N LYS A 104 11.77 3.13 3.98
CA LYS A 104 12.96 2.44 3.48
C LYS A 104 12.81 2.19 1.99
N THR A 105 13.92 2.02 1.28
CA THR A 105 13.91 1.76 -0.16
C THR A 105 14.52 0.39 -0.44
N ILE A 106 13.81 -0.45 -1.21
CA ILE A 106 14.30 -1.73 -1.72
C ILE A 106 14.66 -1.54 -3.20
N ASN A 107 15.74 -2.17 -3.63
CA ASN A 107 16.11 -2.29 -5.04
C ASN A 107 15.66 -3.65 -5.59
N ILE A 108 14.80 -3.62 -6.61
CA ILE A 108 14.32 -4.81 -7.30
C ILE A 108 15.24 -5.08 -8.49
N ILE A 109 15.95 -6.21 -8.41
CA ILE A 109 16.89 -6.66 -9.42
C ILE A 109 16.18 -7.68 -10.31
N ASP A 110 16.00 -7.30 -11.57
CA ASP A 110 15.68 -8.26 -12.62
C ASP A 110 16.99 -9.00 -12.93
N LEU A 111 17.09 -10.27 -12.50
CA LEU A 111 18.27 -11.08 -12.78
C LEU A 111 18.42 -11.35 -14.29
N GLY A 112 17.41 -11.00 -15.09
CA GLY A 112 17.28 -11.42 -16.46
C GLY A 112 17.13 -12.94 -16.46
N LEU A 113 16.10 -13.44 -17.11
CA LEU A 113 16.15 -14.83 -17.55
C LEU A 113 17.37 -14.93 -18.48
N VAL A 114 18.51 -15.36 -17.94
CA VAL A 114 19.57 -15.96 -18.74
C VAL A 114 18.83 -17.03 -19.52
N PRO A 115 18.69 -16.92 -20.85
CA PRO A 115 17.79 -17.76 -21.61
C PRO A 115 18.12 -19.21 -21.27
N GLU A 116 17.22 -19.86 -20.52
CA GLU A 116 17.41 -21.23 -20.10
C GLU A 116 17.60 -22.05 -21.37
N THR A 117 18.82 -22.54 -21.56
CA THR A 117 19.15 -23.43 -22.66
C THR A 117 18.44 -24.73 -22.34
N THR A 118 17.23 -24.87 -22.89
CA THR A 118 16.29 -25.94 -22.60
C THR A 118 16.92 -27.29 -22.96
N THR A 119 17.46 -27.98 -21.96
CA THR A 119 17.83 -29.39 -22.08
C THR A 119 16.62 -30.19 -21.66
N SER A 120 15.86 -30.67 -22.65
CA SER A 120 14.64 -31.45 -22.46
C SER A 120 14.91 -32.73 -21.66
N VAL A 121 14.36 -32.82 -20.46
CA VAL A 121 14.24 -34.07 -19.68
C VAL A 121 12.74 -34.40 -19.56
N PRO A 122 12.31 -35.64 -19.83
CA PRO A 122 10.90 -36.03 -19.80
C PRO A 122 10.38 -36.17 -18.36
N THR A 123 9.23 -35.57 -18.04
CA THR A 123 8.58 -35.66 -16.71
C THR A 123 7.13 -36.13 -16.81
N THR A 124 6.77 -37.03 -15.88
CA THR A 124 5.51 -37.76 -15.76
C THR A 124 4.41 -36.95 -15.06
N THR A 125 3.17 -37.02 -15.55
CA THR A 125 2.01 -36.24 -15.09
C THR A 125 1.28 -36.89 -13.90
N THR A 126 0.87 -36.09 -12.91
CA THR A 126 -0.06 -36.48 -11.82
C THR A 126 -1.22 -35.48 -11.77
N THR A 127 -2.47 -35.96 -11.70
CA THR A 127 -3.70 -35.18 -11.88
C THR A 127 -4.31 -34.80 -10.51
N ILE A 128 -4.58 -33.51 -10.28
CA ILE A 128 -5.32 -32.99 -9.12
C ILE A 128 -6.49 -32.14 -9.67
N ALA A 129 -7.68 -32.26 -9.06
CA ALA A 129 -8.91 -31.61 -9.51
C ALA A 129 -8.98 -30.16 -9.03
N GLU A 130 -9.15 -29.22 -9.97
CA GLU A 130 -9.08 -27.77 -9.78
C GLU A 130 -10.44 -27.11 -10.09
N TYR A 131 -10.82 -26.11 -9.29
CA TYR A 131 -12.07 -25.34 -9.41
C TYR A 131 -11.93 -24.24 -10.48
N CYS A 132 -12.87 -24.13 -11.41
CA CYS A 132 -12.70 -23.31 -12.62
C CYS A 132 -13.13 -21.84 -12.48
N ASN A 133 -12.23 -20.93 -12.88
CA ASN A 133 -12.48 -19.50 -13.13
C ASN A 133 -12.71 -19.28 -14.65
N TYR A 134 -13.91 -18.85 -15.07
CA TYR A 134 -14.25 -18.61 -16.49
C TYR A 134 -14.52 -17.13 -16.79
N VAL A 135 -14.09 -16.64 -17.96
CA VAL A 135 -14.31 -15.25 -18.45
C VAL A 135 -15.02 -15.28 -19.81
N CYS A 136 -16.06 -14.44 -19.99
CA CYS A 136 -16.79 -14.29 -21.26
C CYS A 136 -16.32 -13.02 -22.02
N LEU A 137 -16.01 -13.15 -23.31
CA LEU A 137 -15.70 -12.02 -24.21
C LEU A 137 -16.95 -11.59 -25.00
N SER A 138 -17.25 -10.29 -25.02
CA SER A 138 -18.42 -9.72 -25.70
C SER A 138 -18.30 -9.62 -27.23
N SER A 139 -17.16 -9.98 -27.81
CA SER A 139 -16.89 -9.85 -29.25
C SER A 139 -17.33 -11.05 -30.11
N CYS A 140 -18.06 -12.00 -29.55
CA CYS A 140 -18.64 -13.13 -30.30
C CYS A 140 -20.17 -13.02 -30.29
N THR A 141 -20.71 -11.98 -30.92
CA THR A 141 -22.14 -11.84 -31.22
C THR A 141 -22.33 -11.85 -32.73
N GLU A 142 -22.09 -13.00 -33.35
CA GLU A 142 -22.69 -13.34 -34.65
C GLU A 142 -23.61 -14.56 -34.47
N ASP A 143 -24.87 -14.21 -34.21
CA ASP A 143 -26.15 -14.82 -34.58
C ASP A 143 -26.53 -16.30 -34.35
N ASN A 144 -25.69 -17.27 -33.99
CA ASN A 144 -26.23 -18.63 -33.69
C ASN A 144 -25.39 -19.54 -32.76
N ASN A 145 -24.37 -19.02 -32.07
CA ASN A 145 -23.51 -19.83 -31.21
C ASN A 145 -23.53 -19.30 -29.76
N PRO A 146 -23.68 -20.16 -28.73
CA PRO A 146 -23.69 -19.72 -27.33
C PRO A 146 -22.37 -19.05 -26.94
N PRO A 147 -22.35 -18.18 -25.91
CA PRO A 147 -21.12 -17.53 -25.45
C PRO A 147 -20.10 -18.62 -25.07
N LEU A 148 -18.93 -18.59 -25.69
CA LEU A 148 -17.86 -19.53 -25.36
C LEU A 148 -17.22 -19.09 -24.03
N CYS A 149 -17.34 -19.92 -23.00
CA CYS A 149 -16.66 -19.74 -21.72
C CYS A 149 -15.21 -20.23 -21.86
N TYR A 150 -14.23 -19.37 -21.63
CA TYR A 150 -12.81 -19.75 -21.73
C TYR A 150 -12.17 -19.88 -20.35
N HIS A 151 -11.34 -20.92 -20.17
CA HIS A 151 -10.50 -21.07 -18.99
C HIS A 151 -9.28 -20.15 -19.14
N ARG A 152 -9.04 -19.30 -18.15
CA ARG A 152 -7.84 -18.46 -18.14
C ARG A 152 -6.65 -19.31 -17.77
N ILE A 153 -5.63 -19.33 -18.61
CA ILE A 153 -4.34 -19.97 -18.31
C ILE A 153 -3.35 -18.89 -17.88
N SER A 154 -2.55 -19.20 -16.86
CA SER A 154 -1.47 -18.33 -16.40
C SER A 154 -0.45 -18.12 -17.51
N HIS A 155 0.05 -16.88 -17.64
CA HIS A 155 1.15 -16.58 -18.53
C HIS A 155 2.37 -17.44 -18.16
N GLY A 156 3.06 -18.03 -19.14
CA GLY A 156 4.20 -18.94 -18.92
C GLY A 156 3.91 -20.42 -19.14
N SER A 157 2.67 -20.81 -19.40
CA SER A 157 2.32 -22.18 -19.83
C SER A 157 2.68 -22.43 -21.31
N ILE A 158 3.03 -23.68 -21.66
CA ILE A 158 3.47 -24.11 -22.99
C ILE A 158 2.38 -23.74 -24.02
N GLY A 159 2.61 -22.67 -24.79
CA GLY A 159 1.68 -22.19 -25.83
C GLY A 159 1.21 -20.74 -25.68
N CYS A 160 1.46 -20.08 -24.54
CA CYS A 160 1.09 -18.67 -24.31
C CYS A 160 2.33 -17.78 -24.12
N VAL A 161 2.82 -17.19 -25.21
CA VAL A 161 4.01 -16.32 -25.21
C VAL A 161 3.57 -14.86 -25.44
N SER A 162 3.41 -14.13 -24.33
CA SER A 162 3.30 -12.67 -24.10
C SER A 162 2.38 -11.78 -24.99
N GLY A 163 1.59 -10.94 -24.32
CA GLY A 163 0.97 -9.72 -24.89
C GLY A 163 -0.53 -9.77 -25.22
N LYS A 164 -1.18 -10.94 -25.10
CA LYS A 164 -2.64 -11.10 -25.24
C LYS A 164 -3.15 -12.08 -24.19
N ILE A 165 -4.39 -11.88 -23.72
CA ILE A 165 -5.09 -12.84 -22.84
C ILE A 165 -5.11 -14.19 -23.57
N CYS A 166 -4.45 -15.19 -23.00
CA CYS A 166 -4.48 -16.54 -23.52
C CYS A 166 -5.62 -17.31 -22.87
N CYS A 167 -6.45 -17.87 -23.72
CA CYS A 167 -7.59 -18.69 -23.35
C CYS A 167 -7.32 -20.10 -23.87
N GLU A 168 -7.36 -21.10 -23.01
CA GLU A 168 -7.44 -22.47 -23.50
C GLU A 168 -8.85 -22.69 -24.03
N SER A 169 -8.98 -22.96 -25.34
CA SER A 169 -10.26 -23.30 -25.96
C SER A 169 -10.69 -24.70 -25.54
N ILE A 170 -11.06 -24.87 -24.28
CA ILE A 170 -11.85 -26.03 -23.89
C ILE A 170 -13.26 -25.72 -24.35
N LEU A 171 -13.69 -26.36 -25.44
CA LEU A 171 -15.07 -26.29 -25.91
C LEU A 171 -15.94 -27.00 -24.85
N LYS A 172 -16.39 -26.27 -23.84
CA LYS A 172 -17.37 -26.75 -22.88
C LYS A 172 -18.60 -25.89 -23.04
N GLU A 173 -19.72 -26.53 -23.37
CA GLU A 173 -21.03 -25.86 -23.42
C GLU A 173 -21.27 -25.21 -22.05
N CYS A 174 -21.45 -23.88 -22.02
CA CYS A 174 -21.85 -23.21 -20.80
C CYS A 174 -23.27 -23.71 -20.45
N PRO A 175 -23.61 -23.86 -19.16
CA PRO A 175 -24.95 -24.29 -18.76
C PRO A 175 -25.98 -23.31 -19.35
N GLU A 176 -27.00 -23.84 -20.04
CA GLU A 176 -28.08 -23.05 -20.63
C GLU A 176 -28.70 -22.14 -19.56
N SER A 177 -28.54 -20.83 -19.71
CA SER A 177 -29.31 -19.86 -18.95
C SER A 177 -30.70 -19.76 -19.58
N GLU A 178 -31.75 -20.09 -18.83
CA GLU A 178 -33.14 -19.96 -19.25
C GLU A 178 -33.44 -18.49 -19.67
N PRO A 179 -34.21 -18.28 -20.75
CA PRO A 179 -34.58 -16.93 -21.19
C PRO A 179 -35.76 -16.40 -20.37
N ASP A 180 -35.76 -15.08 -20.13
CA ASP A 180 -36.89 -14.24 -19.68
C ASP A 180 -36.75 -13.52 -18.33
N GLU A 181 -35.62 -12.85 -18.10
CA GLU A 181 -35.66 -11.60 -17.33
C GLU A 181 -34.84 -10.49 -17.99
N PRO A 182 -35.46 -9.35 -18.37
CA PRO A 182 -34.72 -8.23 -18.91
C PRO A 182 -33.84 -7.64 -17.80
N VAL A 183 -32.53 -7.89 -17.90
CA VAL A 183 -31.54 -7.20 -17.09
C VAL A 183 -31.64 -5.70 -17.41
N ILE A 184 -32.14 -4.93 -16.44
CA ILE A 184 -32.09 -3.48 -16.48
C ILE A 184 -30.61 -3.09 -16.45
N ILE A 185 -30.04 -2.78 -17.61
CA ILE A 185 -28.69 -2.23 -17.71
C ILE A 185 -28.79 -0.78 -17.21
N ASP A 186 -28.48 -0.60 -15.94
CA ASP A 186 -28.33 0.71 -15.33
C ASP A 186 -27.26 1.49 -16.12
N LYS A 187 -27.66 2.63 -16.69
CA LYS A 187 -26.79 3.53 -17.50
C LYS A 187 -25.92 4.39 -16.58
N THR A 188 -25.32 3.79 -15.58
CA THR A 188 -24.31 4.47 -14.77
C THR A 188 -22.97 4.26 -15.46
N CYS A 189 -22.33 5.36 -15.88
CA CYS A 189 -21.11 5.40 -16.68
C CYS A 189 -20.06 4.36 -16.19
N PRO A 190 -19.65 3.38 -17.00
CA PRO A 190 -18.76 2.31 -16.53
C PRO A 190 -17.29 2.71 -16.38
N TYR A 191 -16.94 3.98 -16.58
CA TYR A 191 -15.54 4.43 -16.52
C TYR A 191 -15.42 5.73 -15.72
N GLN A 192 -15.38 5.58 -14.39
CA GLN A 192 -14.59 6.49 -13.56
C GLN A 192 -13.11 6.26 -13.90
N CYS A 193 -12.32 7.33 -13.95
CA CYS A 193 -10.98 7.34 -14.52
C CYS A 193 -10.03 6.44 -13.70
N CYS A 194 -9.66 5.30 -14.27
CA CYS A 194 -8.61 4.41 -13.75
C CYS A 194 -7.25 4.92 -14.22
N ILE A 195 -6.48 5.54 -13.33
CA ILE A 195 -5.12 6.00 -13.63
C ILE A 195 -4.08 4.86 -13.53
N ASP A 196 -4.44 3.68 -13.01
CA ASP A 196 -3.45 2.64 -12.66
C ASP A 196 -3.50 1.36 -13.52
N MET A 197 -4.09 1.41 -14.73
CA MET A 197 -3.98 0.29 -15.69
C MET A 197 -3.11 0.67 -16.90
N PRO A 198 -1.98 -0.03 -17.16
CA PRO A 198 -1.19 0.20 -18.36
C PRO A 198 -2.04 -0.06 -19.62
N GLY A 199 -2.15 0.96 -20.49
CA GLY A 199 -2.97 0.94 -21.71
C GLY A 199 -4.26 1.77 -21.67
N TYR A 200 -4.62 2.39 -20.54
CA TYR A 200 -5.80 3.26 -20.41
C TYR A 200 -5.51 4.76 -20.38
N GLU A 201 -4.23 5.14 -20.39
CA GLU A 201 -3.68 6.51 -20.28
C GLU A 201 -4.21 7.52 -21.32
N TYR A 202 -4.87 7.05 -22.38
CA TYR A 202 -5.29 7.89 -23.50
C TYR A 202 -6.79 7.92 -23.75
N LYS A 203 -7.65 7.45 -22.84
CA LYS A 203 -9.11 7.61 -23.03
C LYS A 203 -9.54 9.02 -22.62
N PRO A 204 -9.87 9.91 -23.58
CA PRO A 204 -10.29 11.26 -23.26
C PRO A 204 -11.66 11.21 -22.57
N CYS A 205 -11.86 12.09 -21.58
CA CYS A 205 -13.21 12.42 -21.15
C CYS A 205 -14.05 12.88 -22.34
N ALA A 206 -15.37 12.72 -22.27
CA ALA A 206 -16.28 13.26 -23.28
C ALA A 206 -15.98 14.75 -23.53
N SER A 207 -16.12 15.18 -24.79
CA SER A 207 -15.72 16.51 -25.25
C SER A 207 -16.30 17.60 -24.36
N GLY A 208 -15.44 18.39 -23.71
CA GLY A 208 -15.83 19.48 -22.78
C GLY A 208 -15.55 19.20 -21.30
N LEU A 209 -15.21 17.97 -20.92
CA LEU A 209 -14.89 17.58 -19.53
C LEU A 209 -13.37 17.39 -19.32
N LYS A 210 -12.90 17.63 -18.10
CA LYS A 210 -11.52 17.41 -17.65
C LYS A 210 -11.49 16.32 -16.58
N CYS A 211 -10.44 15.50 -16.55
CA CYS A 211 -10.24 14.53 -15.48
C CYS A 211 -9.74 15.24 -14.20
N CYS A 212 -10.49 15.10 -13.11
CA CYS A 212 -10.19 15.67 -11.79
C CYS A 212 -10.54 14.62 -10.72
N ASP A 213 -9.59 14.24 -9.86
CA ASP A 213 -9.81 13.27 -8.77
C ASP A 213 -10.52 11.99 -9.26
N ASN A 214 -9.98 11.35 -10.31
CA ASN A 214 -10.50 10.12 -10.91
C ASN A 214 -11.93 10.20 -11.49
N SER A 215 -12.42 11.40 -11.76
CA SER A 215 -13.73 11.64 -12.38
C SER A 215 -13.69 12.74 -13.43
N CYS A 216 -14.49 12.61 -14.50
CA CYS A 216 -14.61 13.66 -15.52
C CYS A 216 -15.53 14.78 -15.00
N LYS A 217 -14.99 15.97 -14.71
CA LYS A 217 -15.70 17.18 -14.25
C LYS A 217 -15.50 18.33 -15.24
N GLU A 218 -16.44 19.29 -15.32
CA GLU A 218 -16.26 20.49 -16.17
C GLU A 218 -15.11 21.40 -15.68
N THR A 219 -14.90 21.45 -14.37
CA THR A 219 -13.84 22.22 -13.70
C THR A 219 -13.23 21.40 -12.56
N CYS A 220 -11.90 21.44 -12.43
CA CYS A 220 -11.21 20.87 -11.27
C CYS A 220 -11.15 21.93 -10.18
N GLU A 221 -11.87 21.72 -9.08
CA GLU A 221 -11.65 22.52 -7.87
C GLU A 221 -10.26 22.20 -7.34
N SER A 222 -9.37 23.19 -7.32
CA SER A 222 -8.06 23.03 -6.70
C SER A 222 -8.28 22.79 -5.21
N SER A 223 -7.68 21.72 -4.69
CA SER A 223 -7.83 21.27 -3.31
C SER A 223 -7.81 22.47 -2.34
N PRO A 224 -8.75 22.53 -1.39
CA PRO A 224 -8.86 23.68 -0.51
C PRO A 224 -7.57 23.81 0.29
N LYS A 225 -6.78 24.85 -0.01
CA LYS A 225 -5.64 25.25 0.83
C LYS A 225 -6.14 25.33 2.26
N VAL A 226 -5.68 24.43 3.12
CA VAL A 226 -6.10 24.36 4.53
C VAL A 226 -5.77 25.71 5.17
N LYS A 227 -6.78 26.58 5.25
CA LYS A 227 -6.66 27.87 5.92
C LYS A 227 -6.76 27.58 7.40
N ILE A 228 -5.62 27.27 8.04
CA ILE A 228 -5.57 27.19 9.50
C ILE A 228 -5.99 28.58 10.01
N PRO A 229 -7.13 28.69 10.72
CA PRO A 229 -7.62 29.99 11.17
C PRO A 229 -6.60 30.58 12.14
N ARG A 230 -6.23 31.85 11.91
CA ARG A 230 -5.19 32.58 12.66
C ARG A 230 -5.38 32.51 14.19
N GLN A 231 -6.61 32.31 14.66
CA GLN A 231 -6.91 32.12 16.07
C GLN A 231 -6.33 30.83 16.65
N ILE A 232 -6.39 29.70 15.92
CA ILE A 232 -5.84 28.41 16.39
C ILE A 232 -4.32 28.50 16.55
N ALA A 233 -3.64 29.15 15.60
CA ALA A 233 -2.19 29.37 15.69
C ALA A 233 -1.81 30.19 16.95
N LEU A 234 -2.62 31.19 17.31
CA LEU A 234 -2.42 31.99 18.52
C LEU A 234 -2.57 31.18 19.81
N TRP A 235 -3.57 30.29 19.88
CA TRP A 235 -3.77 29.42 21.05
C TRP A 235 -2.62 28.43 21.25
N ILE A 236 -2.06 27.89 20.17
CA ILE A 236 -0.90 26.98 20.23
C ILE A 236 0.33 27.71 20.81
N ILE A 237 0.59 28.94 20.35
CA ILE A 237 1.70 29.76 20.86
C ILE A 237 1.48 30.10 22.35
N LEU A 238 0.25 30.43 22.75
CA LEU A 238 -0.05 30.78 24.14
C LEU A 238 0.09 29.56 25.08
N ALA A 239 -0.41 28.40 24.66
CA ALA A 239 -0.36 27.16 25.44
C ALA A 239 1.09 26.68 25.67
N THR A 240 2.00 26.96 24.73
CA THR A 240 3.41 26.60 24.83
C THR A 240 4.24 27.63 25.60
N ALA A 241 3.96 28.93 25.47
CA ALA A 241 4.75 29.98 26.10
C ALA A 241 4.54 30.08 27.63
N ILE A 242 3.30 29.94 28.12
CA ILE A 242 2.96 30.09 29.54
C ILE A 242 3.75 29.12 30.46
N PRO A 243 3.77 27.80 30.22
CA PRO A 243 4.50 26.87 31.09
C PRO A 243 6.02 27.14 31.06
N LEU A 244 6.54 27.56 29.90
CA LEU A 244 7.96 27.85 29.71
C LEU A 244 8.40 29.08 30.53
N VAL A 245 7.62 30.16 30.50
CA VAL A 245 7.86 31.35 31.33
C VAL A 245 7.70 31.04 32.81
N ALA A 246 6.68 30.28 33.20
CA ALA A 246 6.48 29.88 34.59
C ALA A 246 7.67 29.06 35.12
N PHE A 247 8.20 28.16 34.30
CA PHE A 247 9.39 27.37 34.62
C PHE A 247 10.64 28.22 34.80
N ILE A 248 10.87 29.20 33.93
CA ILE A 248 11.99 30.14 34.05
C ILE A 248 11.89 30.96 35.35
N ILE A 249 10.72 31.54 35.64
CA ILE A 249 10.51 32.32 36.87
C ILE A 249 10.72 31.46 38.12
N PHE A 250 10.22 30.23 38.09
CA PHE A 250 10.40 29.28 39.18
C PHE A 250 11.89 28.95 39.41
N SER A 251 12.64 28.71 38.33
CA SER A 251 14.07 28.41 38.39
C SER A 251 14.87 29.59 38.96
N LEU A 252 14.61 30.81 38.48
CA LEU A 252 15.28 32.03 38.98
C LEU A 252 14.95 32.33 40.45
N LYS A 253 13.73 32.04 40.92
CA LYS A 253 13.38 32.21 42.34
C LYS A 253 14.07 31.19 43.24
N ARG A 254 14.25 29.96 42.76
CA ARG A 254 14.90 28.88 43.53
C ARG A 254 16.36 29.22 43.84
N GLU A 255 17.08 29.79 42.87
CA GLU A 255 18.49 30.16 43.03
C GLU A 255 18.67 31.22 44.13
N LYS A 256 17.79 32.22 44.20
CA LYS A 256 17.83 33.25 45.26
C LYS A 256 17.51 32.74 46.67
N LEU A 257 16.85 31.60 46.82
CA LEU A 257 16.51 31.03 48.13
C LEU A 257 17.63 30.15 48.69
N ALA A 258 18.60 29.73 47.86
CA ALA A 258 19.75 28.94 48.29
C ALA A 258 20.82 29.77 49.02
N ASP A 259 20.81 31.10 48.86
CA ASP A 259 21.80 32.02 49.44
C ASP A 259 21.42 32.59 50.83
N ILE A 260 20.36 32.07 51.48
CA ILE A 260 20.01 32.52 52.83
C ILE A 260 20.79 31.67 53.85
N PRO A 261 21.78 32.24 54.58
CA PRO A 261 22.54 31.50 55.57
C PRO A 261 21.64 31.05 56.73
N GLU A 262 21.75 29.77 57.12
CA GLU A 262 21.14 29.26 58.35
C GLU A 262 21.78 29.98 59.56
N TYR A 263 20.95 30.76 60.26
CA TYR A 263 21.26 31.39 61.54
C TYR A 263 20.65 30.61 62.70
#